data_AF-A0A8H7E8X5-F1
#
_entry.id   AF-A0A8H7E8X5-F1
#
_cell.length_a   1.000
_cell.length_b   1.000
_cell.length_c   1.000
_cell.angle_alpha   90.00
_cell.angle_beta   90.00
_cell.angle_gamma   90.00
#
_symmetry.space_group_name_H-M   'P 1'
#
loop_
_entity.id
_entity.type
_entity.pdbx_description
1 polymer ?
#
loop_
_entity_poly.entity_id
_entity_poly.type
_entity_poly.pdbx_seq_one_letter_code
_entity_poly.pdbx_strand_id
1 'polypeptide(L)'
;MMGTLQKYFDYNLRGGCGFPSVTLLGERADWEEILRRVRKLPKYGSQPTEWSLLLIPIIKLMVESFDQPDSQQVKDFWLRACHSAGQDASGDIETMSGWITAFCFWSEYGTRTKHYSDEGLQGGGSRVPLADRKRLILNNTAYLIMHPSGIPNGVVSVPVTIRDDGSKLVYETTMVAGSVGMTATAAGDGDGLTTVQPRSGWWMLQDALKPVGSDG
;
A
#
# COMPACT_ATOMS: atom_id res chain seq x y z
N MET A 1 -43.22 1.58 -9.55
CA MET A 1 -43.34 1.94 -8.12
C MET A 1 -42.01 1.74 -7.40
N MET A 2 -41.05 2.63 -7.62
CA MET A 2 -39.82 2.76 -6.81
C MET A 2 -39.46 4.22 -6.50
N GLY A 3 -40.08 5.20 -7.20
CA GLY A 3 -39.83 6.63 -6.98
C GLY A 3 -40.59 7.27 -5.81
N THR A 4 -41.63 6.63 -5.28
CA THR A 4 -42.49 7.22 -4.23
C THR A 4 -41.98 7.01 -2.80
N LEU A 5 -40.91 6.24 -2.60
CA LEU A 5 -40.32 5.95 -1.28
C LEU A 5 -38.96 6.64 -1.03
N GLN A 6 -38.47 7.42 -1.99
CA GLN A 6 -37.18 8.14 -1.89
C GLN A 6 -37.09 9.14 -0.74
N LYS A 7 -38.21 9.63 -0.21
CA LYS A 7 -38.23 10.55 0.95
C LYS A 7 -38.24 9.84 2.31
N TYR A 8 -38.37 8.51 2.34
CA TYR A 8 -38.51 7.74 3.58
C TYR A 8 -37.41 6.69 3.77
N PHE A 9 -36.67 6.37 2.72
CA PHE A 9 -35.56 5.42 2.77
C PHE A 9 -34.33 6.02 2.12
N ASP A 10 -33.26 6.09 2.90
CA ASP A 10 -31.92 6.34 2.39
C ASP A 10 -31.48 5.08 1.63
N TYR A 11 -31.36 5.17 0.31
CA TYR A 11 -30.88 4.07 -0.51
C TYR A 11 -29.34 3.97 -0.38
N ASN A 12 -28.89 3.55 0.79
CA ASN A 12 -27.49 3.21 1.03
C ASN A 12 -27.17 1.87 0.33
N LEU A 13 -26.92 1.95 -0.97
CA LEU A 13 -26.16 0.92 -1.67
C LEU A 13 -24.73 0.97 -1.11
N ARG A 14 -24.41 0.10 -0.15
CA ARG A 14 -23.01 -0.23 0.19
C ARG A 14 -22.39 -0.96 -1.01
N GLY A 15 -22.08 -0.19 -2.05
CA GLY A 15 -21.38 -0.64 -3.26
C GLY A 15 -19.88 -0.54 -3.02
N GLY A 16 -19.16 -1.63 -3.34
CA GLY A 16 -17.73 -1.76 -3.11
C GLY A 16 -16.90 -0.59 -3.62
N CYS A 17 -15.83 -0.33 -2.89
CA CYS A 17 -14.74 0.57 -3.27
C CYS A 17 -14.20 0.21 -4.66
N GLY A 18 -14.33 1.15 -5.61
CA GLY A 18 -13.73 1.07 -6.93
C GLY A 18 -13.11 2.41 -7.29
N PHE A 19 -12.06 2.41 -8.09
CA PHE A 19 -11.47 3.64 -8.59
C PHE A 19 -12.28 4.11 -9.80
N PRO A 20 -12.97 5.27 -9.74
CA PRO A 20 -13.69 5.81 -10.90
C PRO A 20 -12.73 6.20 -12.03
N SER A 21 -11.50 6.57 -11.67
CA SER A 21 -10.36 6.74 -12.58
C SER A 21 -9.06 6.53 -11.80
N VAL A 22 -7.99 6.21 -12.52
CA VAL A 22 -6.63 6.12 -11.97
C VAL A 22 -5.70 6.93 -12.85
N THR A 23 -4.90 7.80 -12.24
CA THR A 23 -3.80 8.49 -12.92
C THR A 23 -2.49 7.87 -12.47
N LEU A 24 -1.80 7.20 -13.38
CA LEU A 24 -0.46 6.67 -13.13
C LEU A 24 0.58 7.74 -13.46
N LEU A 25 1.29 8.23 -12.43
CA LEU A 25 2.30 9.27 -12.60
C LEU A 25 3.63 8.70 -13.13
N GLY A 26 4.42 9.57 -13.74
CA GLY A 26 5.66 9.21 -14.42
C GLY A 26 5.43 8.78 -15.87
N GLU A 27 6.51 8.38 -16.54
CA GLU A 27 6.48 7.90 -17.90
C GLU A 27 6.56 6.37 -17.95
N ARG A 28 6.11 5.78 -19.06
CA ARG A 28 6.22 4.34 -19.32
C ARG A 28 7.63 3.80 -19.07
N ALA A 29 8.65 4.54 -19.48
CA ALA A 29 10.06 4.18 -19.29
C ALA A 29 10.48 4.11 -17.81
N ASP A 30 9.90 4.95 -16.95
CA ASP A 30 10.18 4.91 -15.50
C ASP A 30 9.71 3.57 -14.91
N TRP A 31 8.52 3.12 -15.31
CA TRP A 31 7.92 1.87 -14.84
C TRP A 31 8.67 0.63 -15.38
N GLU A 32 9.18 0.68 -16.61
CA GLU A 32 10.06 -0.36 -17.15
C GLU A 32 11.40 -0.43 -16.39
N GLU A 33 11.96 0.72 -16.01
CA GLU A 33 13.17 0.78 -15.21
C GLU A 33 12.93 0.22 -13.79
N ILE A 34 11.78 0.51 -13.17
CA ILE A 34 11.37 -0.12 -11.91
C ILE A 34 11.29 -1.63 -12.07
N LEU A 35 10.65 -2.13 -13.13
CA LEU A 35 10.55 -3.57 -13.42
C LEU A 35 11.94 -4.21 -13.55
N ARG A 36 12.87 -3.54 -14.23
CA ARG A 36 14.26 -4.00 -14.39
C ARG A 36 14.98 -4.07 -13.04
N ARG A 37 14.75 -3.12 -12.13
CA ARG A 37 15.34 -3.13 -10.77
C ARG A 37 14.74 -4.23 -9.91
N VAL A 38 13.41 -4.43 -9.96
CA VAL A 38 12.73 -5.50 -9.23
C VAL A 38 13.27 -6.87 -9.60
N ARG A 39 13.52 -7.12 -10.89
CA ARG A 39 14.15 -8.39 -11.35
C ARG A 39 15.55 -8.65 -10.78
N LYS A 40 16.21 -7.66 -10.17
CA LYS A 40 17.51 -7.82 -9.51
C LYS A 40 17.39 -8.14 -8.02
N LEU A 41 16.21 -8.02 -7.42
CA LEU A 41 16.00 -8.30 -6.00
C LEU A 41 16.41 -9.73 -5.57
N PRO A 42 16.26 -10.79 -6.40
CA PRO A 42 16.66 -12.14 -6.01
C PRO A 42 18.12 -12.27 -5.54
N LYS A 43 19.02 -11.37 -5.96
CA LYS A 43 20.43 -11.39 -5.53
C LYS A 43 20.63 -11.12 -4.03
N TYR A 44 19.61 -10.63 -3.33
CA TYR A 44 19.65 -10.29 -1.90
C TYR A 44 19.07 -11.39 -0.99
N GLY A 45 18.75 -12.57 -1.54
CA GLY A 45 18.35 -13.75 -0.77
C GLY A 45 16.91 -14.21 -1.04
N SER A 46 16.46 -15.19 -0.24
CA SER A 46 15.19 -15.90 -0.47
C SER A 46 13.96 -14.99 -0.32
N GLN A 47 13.91 -14.17 0.73
CA GLN A 47 12.78 -13.25 0.95
C GLN A 47 12.65 -12.19 -0.16
N PRO A 48 13.71 -11.45 -0.57
CA PRO A 48 13.66 -10.58 -1.74
C PRO A 48 13.31 -11.30 -3.05
N THR A 49 13.67 -12.58 -3.18
CA THR A 49 13.27 -13.41 -4.34
C THR A 49 11.76 -13.61 -4.37
N GLU A 50 11.17 -14.05 -3.26
CA GLU A 50 9.71 -14.21 -3.12
C GLU A 50 8.98 -12.88 -3.36
N TRP A 51 9.47 -11.79 -2.76
CA TRP A 51 8.89 -10.47 -2.96
C TRP A 51 8.95 -10.01 -4.41
N SER A 52 10.07 -10.27 -5.10
CA SER A 52 10.19 -9.98 -6.53
C SER A 52 9.11 -10.68 -7.37
N LEU A 53 8.75 -11.91 -7.04
CA LEU A 53 7.72 -12.66 -7.76
C LEU A 53 6.33 -12.02 -7.58
N LEU A 54 6.05 -11.43 -6.42
CA LEU A 54 4.83 -10.66 -6.16
C LEU A 54 4.80 -9.33 -6.91
N LEU A 55 5.94 -8.64 -7.01
CA LEU A 55 6.01 -7.31 -7.62
C LEU A 55 5.96 -7.34 -9.16
N ILE A 56 6.56 -8.35 -9.79
CA ILE A 56 6.67 -8.42 -11.26
C ILE A 56 5.31 -8.33 -11.97
N PRO A 57 4.27 -9.09 -11.58
CA PRO A 57 2.95 -9.00 -12.22
C PRO A 57 2.31 -7.61 -12.08
N ILE A 58 2.44 -6.98 -10.90
CA ILE A 58 1.91 -5.63 -10.63
C ILE A 58 2.53 -4.63 -11.58
N ILE A 59 3.86 -4.57 -11.61
CA ILE A 59 4.56 -3.54 -12.38
C ILE A 59 4.37 -3.76 -13.89
N LYS A 60 4.28 -5.02 -14.34
CA LYS A 60 3.90 -5.31 -15.74
C LYS A 60 2.52 -4.75 -16.10
N LEU A 61 1.53 -4.88 -15.23
CA LEU A 61 0.18 -4.33 -15.46
C LEU A 61 0.15 -2.79 -15.34
N MET A 62 1.05 -2.21 -14.55
CA MET A 62 1.28 -0.76 -14.55
C MET A 62 1.88 -0.28 -15.88
N VAL A 63 2.85 -0.99 -16.45
CA VAL A 63 3.39 -0.69 -17.79
C VAL A 63 2.30 -0.86 -18.85
N GLU A 64 1.53 -1.95 -18.80
CA GLU A 64 0.39 -2.20 -19.71
C GLU A 64 -0.68 -1.11 -19.62
N SER A 65 -0.82 -0.44 -18.47
CA SER A 65 -1.78 0.67 -18.32
C SER A 65 -1.48 1.87 -19.23
N PHE A 66 -0.23 2.03 -19.70
CA PHE A 66 0.11 3.05 -20.71
C PHE A 66 -0.26 2.61 -22.13
N ASP A 67 -0.16 1.31 -22.40
CA ASP A 67 -0.32 0.76 -23.75
C ASP A 67 -1.81 0.43 -24.04
N GLN A 68 -2.54 -0.08 -23.04
CA GLN A 68 -3.94 -0.48 -23.13
C GLN A 68 -4.79 -0.07 -21.92
N PRO A 69 -4.93 1.25 -21.64
CA PRO A 69 -5.64 1.77 -20.47
C PRO A 69 -7.11 1.33 -20.40
N ASP A 70 -7.74 1.10 -21.55
CA ASP A 70 -9.15 0.75 -21.64
C ASP A 70 -9.45 -0.75 -21.62
N SER A 71 -8.41 -1.60 -21.64
CA SER A 71 -8.59 -3.05 -21.60
C SER A 71 -9.25 -3.50 -20.31
N GLN A 72 -10.08 -4.55 -20.39
CA GLN A 72 -10.72 -5.12 -19.19
C GLN A 72 -9.67 -5.64 -18.20
N GLN A 73 -8.56 -6.18 -18.68
CA GLN A 73 -7.49 -6.67 -17.83
C GLN A 73 -6.88 -5.55 -16.96
N VAL A 74 -6.61 -4.37 -17.54
CA VAL A 74 -6.08 -3.22 -16.80
C VAL A 74 -7.12 -2.68 -15.81
N LYS A 75 -8.38 -2.58 -16.22
CA LYS A 75 -9.48 -2.15 -15.35
C LYS A 75 -9.66 -3.08 -14.15
N ASP A 76 -9.70 -4.39 -14.39
CA ASP A 76 -9.79 -5.42 -13.35
C ASP A 76 -8.57 -5.40 -12.42
N PHE A 77 -7.37 -5.16 -12.97
CA PHE A 77 -6.15 -5.01 -12.17
C PHE A 77 -6.29 -3.87 -11.16
N TRP A 78 -6.69 -2.67 -11.59
CA TRP A 78 -6.87 -1.53 -10.69
C TRP A 78 -8.00 -1.76 -9.69
N LEU A 79 -9.13 -2.31 -10.11
CA LEU A 79 -10.25 -2.63 -9.21
C LEU A 79 -9.91 -3.70 -8.16
N ARG A 80 -8.86 -4.49 -8.36
CA ARG A 80 -8.39 -5.53 -7.42
C ARG A 80 -7.18 -5.08 -6.58
N ALA A 81 -6.98 -3.76 -6.44
CA ALA A 81 -5.93 -3.21 -5.57
C ALA A 81 -6.07 -3.63 -4.12
N CYS A 82 -7.28 -3.54 -3.58
CA CYS A 82 -7.61 -3.88 -2.21
C CYS A 82 -9.03 -4.44 -2.16
N HIS A 83 -9.22 -5.54 -1.43
CA HIS A 83 -10.53 -6.10 -1.12
C HIS A 83 -10.56 -6.46 0.37
N SER A 84 -11.56 -5.97 1.09
CA SER A 84 -11.79 -6.33 2.48
C SER A 84 -12.96 -7.32 2.60
N ALA A 85 -12.85 -8.26 3.53
CA ALA A 85 -13.87 -9.25 3.81
C ALA A 85 -13.93 -9.57 5.31
N GLY A 86 -15.15 -9.80 5.79
CA GLY A 86 -15.45 -10.05 7.19
C GLY A 86 -15.44 -8.79 8.06
N GLN A 87 -15.70 -8.99 9.34
CA GLN A 87 -15.70 -7.95 10.37
C GLN A 87 -15.09 -8.52 11.66
N ASP A 88 -14.46 -7.67 12.46
CA ASP A 88 -13.98 -8.05 13.79
C ASP A 88 -15.15 -8.16 14.76
N ALA A 89 -15.71 -9.36 14.85
CA ALA A 89 -16.84 -9.70 15.72
C ALA A 89 -16.70 -11.13 16.26
N SER A 90 -17.56 -11.51 17.23
CA SER A 90 -17.54 -12.86 17.76
C SER A 90 -17.84 -13.89 16.67
N GLY A 91 -16.81 -14.67 16.28
CA GLY A 91 -16.89 -15.65 15.19
C GLY A 91 -16.70 -15.07 13.79
N ASP A 92 -16.07 -13.91 13.65
CA ASP A 92 -15.58 -13.42 12.36
C ASP A 92 -14.26 -12.64 12.50
N ILE A 93 -13.55 -12.51 11.39
CA ILE A 93 -12.23 -11.87 11.32
C ILE A 93 -12.22 -10.95 10.11
N GLU A 94 -11.91 -9.67 10.33
CA GLU A 94 -11.65 -8.75 9.23
C GLU A 94 -10.36 -9.12 8.51
N THR A 95 -10.43 -9.19 7.19
CA THR A 95 -9.27 -9.49 6.34
C THR A 95 -9.21 -8.54 5.16
N MET A 96 -7.99 -8.34 4.68
CA MET A 96 -7.65 -7.59 3.49
C MET A 96 -6.85 -8.49 2.53
N SER A 97 -7.21 -8.46 1.26
CA SER A 97 -6.43 -8.99 0.14
C SER A 97 -6.34 -7.95 -0.98
N GLY A 98 -5.77 -8.33 -2.12
CA GLY A 98 -5.48 -7.42 -3.24
C GLY A 98 -3.98 -7.24 -3.45
N TRP A 99 -3.60 -6.65 -4.59
CA TRP A 99 -2.19 -6.58 -4.97
C TRP A 99 -1.40 -5.63 -4.08
N ILE A 100 -2.08 -4.69 -3.41
CA ILE A 100 -1.45 -3.77 -2.47
C ILE A 100 -0.76 -4.50 -1.30
N THR A 101 -1.22 -5.71 -0.97
CA THR A 101 -0.61 -6.55 0.09
C THR A 101 0.82 -6.98 -0.24
N ALA A 102 1.25 -6.94 -1.51
CA ALA A 102 2.65 -7.16 -1.88
C ALA A 102 3.60 -6.10 -1.30
N PHE A 103 3.10 -4.90 -1.02
CA PHE A 103 3.88 -3.84 -0.35
C PHE A 103 3.91 -3.99 1.17
N CYS A 104 3.11 -4.90 1.73
CA CYS A 104 3.09 -5.25 3.15
C CYS A 104 3.93 -6.52 3.43
N PHE A 105 5.00 -6.75 2.68
CA PHE A 105 5.76 -8.01 2.72
C PHE A 105 6.50 -8.24 4.04
N TRP A 106 7.04 -7.16 4.61
CA TRP A 106 7.70 -7.13 5.92
C TRP A 106 6.90 -6.29 6.91
N SER A 107 7.01 -6.65 8.19
CA SER A 107 6.56 -5.84 9.31
C SER A 107 7.51 -4.67 9.56
N GLU A 108 7.12 -3.77 10.46
CA GLU A 108 7.95 -2.65 10.92
C GLU A 108 9.31 -3.09 11.52
N TYR A 109 9.42 -4.36 11.96
CA TYR A 109 10.65 -4.93 12.50
C TYR A 109 11.52 -5.65 11.45
N GLY A 110 11.15 -5.57 10.17
CA GLY A 110 11.86 -6.26 9.08
C GLY A 110 11.64 -7.77 9.05
N THR A 111 10.67 -8.30 9.80
CA THR A 111 10.29 -9.71 9.77
C THR A 111 9.18 -9.95 8.76
N ARG A 112 9.06 -11.17 8.22
CA ARG A 112 7.98 -11.51 7.27
C ARG A 112 6.61 -11.26 7.91
N THR A 113 5.75 -10.51 7.22
CA THR A 113 4.40 -10.22 7.71
C THR A 113 3.60 -11.50 7.90
N LYS A 114 2.95 -11.60 9.06
CA LYS A 114 2.00 -12.68 9.35
C LYS A 114 0.80 -12.53 8.41
N HIS A 115 0.42 -13.62 7.78
CA HIS A 115 -0.73 -13.69 6.90
C HIS A 115 -1.50 -14.96 7.21
N TYR A 116 -2.78 -14.95 6.87
CA TYR A 116 -3.64 -16.08 7.09
C TYR A 116 -3.42 -17.14 6.00
N SER A 117 -3.25 -18.39 6.43
CA SER A 117 -3.38 -19.54 5.52
C SER A 117 -4.86 -19.84 5.29
N ASP A 118 -5.16 -20.55 4.20
CA ASP A 118 -6.53 -20.93 3.88
C ASP A 118 -7.12 -21.86 4.96
N GLU A 119 -6.31 -22.76 5.51
CA GLU A 119 -6.69 -23.64 6.62
C GLU A 119 -6.98 -22.84 7.90
N GLY A 120 -6.17 -21.82 8.18
CA GLY A 120 -6.37 -20.94 9.33
C GLY A 120 -7.68 -20.14 9.26
N LEU A 121 -8.09 -19.73 8.05
CA LEU A 121 -9.35 -19.01 7.83
C LEU A 121 -10.56 -19.92 7.89
N GLN A 122 -10.42 -21.19 7.47
CA GLN A 122 -11.50 -22.18 7.54
C GLN A 122 -11.68 -22.75 8.95
N GLY A 123 -10.59 -23.00 9.68
CA GLY A 123 -10.61 -23.60 11.02
C GLY A 123 -10.93 -22.62 12.16
N GLY A 124 -10.82 -21.32 11.93
CA GLY A 124 -10.94 -20.28 12.96
C GLY A 124 -12.36 -19.90 13.39
N GLY A 125 -13.38 -20.65 12.96
CA GLY A 125 -14.78 -20.36 13.30
C GLY A 125 -15.34 -19.08 12.65
N SER A 126 -14.67 -18.55 11.61
CA SER A 126 -15.21 -17.43 10.84
C SER A 126 -16.47 -17.84 10.09
N ARG A 127 -17.50 -17.00 10.18
CA ARG A 127 -18.74 -17.15 9.41
C ARG A 127 -18.61 -16.75 7.94
N VAL A 128 -17.48 -16.16 7.53
CA VAL A 128 -17.23 -15.74 6.15
C VAL A 128 -16.51 -16.86 5.39
N PRO A 129 -17.13 -17.42 4.34
CA PRO A 129 -16.51 -18.42 3.49
C PRO A 129 -15.18 -17.95 2.90
N LEU A 130 -14.23 -18.86 2.72
CA LEU A 130 -12.93 -18.55 2.11
C LEU A 130 -13.07 -17.91 0.72
N ALA A 131 -14.07 -18.34 -0.06
CA ALA A 131 -14.38 -17.78 -1.37
C ALA A 131 -14.69 -16.27 -1.31
N ASP A 132 -15.37 -15.82 -0.26
CA ASP A 132 -15.79 -14.42 -0.08
C ASP A 132 -14.63 -13.53 0.40
N ARG A 133 -13.55 -14.13 0.91
CA ARG A 133 -12.30 -13.44 1.23
C ARG A 133 -11.48 -13.08 -0.02
N LYS A 134 -11.86 -13.60 -1.19
CA LYS A 134 -11.32 -13.25 -2.51
C LYS A 134 -9.80 -13.12 -2.55
N ARG A 135 -9.07 -14.19 -2.22
CA ARG A 135 -7.61 -14.25 -2.38
C ARG A 135 -7.25 -13.82 -3.80
N LEU A 136 -6.45 -12.75 -3.93
CA LEU A 136 -6.00 -12.31 -5.24
C LEU A 136 -5.00 -13.31 -5.81
N ILE A 137 -5.23 -13.71 -7.06
CA ILE A 137 -4.28 -14.42 -7.90
C ILE A 137 -4.08 -13.58 -9.16
N LEU A 138 -2.84 -13.16 -9.43
CA LEU A 138 -2.45 -12.51 -10.69
C LEU A 138 -1.31 -13.31 -11.31
N ASN A 139 -1.48 -13.74 -12.56
CA ASN A 139 -0.48 -14.48 -13.32
C ASN A 139 0.13 -15.66 -12.53
N ASN A 140 -0.73 -16.51 -11.95
CA ASN A 140 -0.35 -17.65 -11.10
C ASN A 140 0.35 -17.30 -9.77
N THR A 141 0.43 -16.02 -9.41
CA THR A 141 0.96 -15.58 -8.12
C THR A 141 -0.17 -15.26 -7.16
N ALA A 142 -0.20 -15.96 -6.02
CA ALA A 142 -1.16 -15.70 -4.95
C ALA A 142 -0.64 -14.61 -4.00
N TYR A 143 -1.51 -13.66 -3.67
CA TYR A 143 -1.21 -12.56 -2.76
C TYR A 143 -1.69 -12.87 -1.35
N LEU A 144 -1.20 -12.09 -0.39
CA LEU A 144 -1.48 -12.31 1.02
C LEU A 144 -2.95 -12.02 1.34
N ILE A 145 -3.48 -12.77 2.30
CA ILE A 145 -4.65 -12.36 3.08
C ILE A 145 -4.11 -12.02 4.47
N MET A 146 -4.37 -10.81 4.93
CA MET A 146 -3.85 -10.33 6.21
C MET A 146 -4.90 -9.51 6.93
N HIS A 147 -4.70 -9.32 8.24
CA HIS A 147 -5.52 -8.40 9.01
C HIS A 147 -5.14 -6.95 8.64
N PRO A 148 -6.08 -6.00 8.54
CA PRO A 148 -5.76 -4.59 8.24
C PRO A 148 -4.74 -3.97 9.22
N SER A 149 -4.74 -4.38 10.49
CA SER A 149 -3.73 -3.94 11.48
C SER A 149 -2.30 -4.43 11.19
N GLY A 150 -2.12 -5.35 10.25
CA GLY A 150 -0.81 -5.81 9.80
C GLY A 150 -0.16 -4.91 8.75
N ILE A 151 -0.84 -3.85 8.27
CA ILE A 151 -0.26 -2.89 7.33
C ILE A 151 0.90 -2.17 8.03
N PRO A 152 2.13 -2.21 7.50
CA PRO A 152 3.26 -1.57 8.14
C PRO A 152 3.16 -0.04 8.03
N ASN A 153 3.86 0.66 8.92
CA ASN A 153 3.97 2.11 8.87
C ASN A 153 4.55 2.56 7.51
N GLY A 154 3.89 3.54 6.89
CA GLY A 154 4.32 4.11 5.61
C GLY A 154 5.52 5.07 5.71
N VAL A 155 6.10 5.21 6.90
CA VAL A 155 7.24 6.09 7.20
C VAL A 155 8.34 5.32 7.91
N VAL A 156 9.58 5.72 7.66
CA VAL A 156 10.78 5.23 8.32
C VAL A 156 11.49 6.40 9.00
N SER A 157 12.17 6.12 10.11
CA SER A 157 13.02 7.10 10.80
C SER A 157 14.40 6.51 11.07
N VAL A 158 15.43 7.34 10.96
CA VAL A 158 16.83 6.95 11.17
C VAL A 158 17.55 8.09 11.90
N PRO A 159 18.30 7.80 12.99
CA PRO A 159 19.15 8.80 13.63
C PRO A 159 20.31 9.16 12.70
N VAL A 160 20.57 10.46 12.54
CA VAL A 160 21.63 11.02 11.70
C VAL A 160 22.39 12.06 12.51
N THR A 161 23.71 11.87 12.61
CA THR A 161 24.61 12.85 13.22
C THR A 161 25.23 13.71 12.14
N ILE A 162 25.02 15.02 12.20
CA ILE A 162 25.63 15.99 11.28
C ILE A 162 26.74 16.73 12.03
N ARG A 163 27.97 16.57 11.57
CA ARG A 163 29.10 17.34 12.07
C ARG A 163 29.33 18.51 11.13
N ASP A 164 29.23 19.73 11.66
CA ASP A 164 29.59 20.96 10.95
C ASP A 164 30.92 21.49 11.51
N ASP A 165 31.99 21.21 10.79
CA ASP A 165 33.34 21.63 11.17
C ASP A 165 33.53 23.15 11.12
N GLY A 166 32.72 23.86 10.32
CA GLY A 166 32.78 25.32 10.18
C GLY A 166 32.23 26.04 11.42
N SER A 167 31.08 25.59 11.92
CA SER A 167 30.50 26.11 13.16
C SER A 167 31.02 25.42 14.42
N LYS A 168 31.79 24.34 14.28
CA LYS A 168 32.25 23.45 15.37
C LYS A 168 31.08 22.90 16.19
N LEU A 169 29.97 22.58 15.52
CA LEU A 169 28.78 22.00 16.12
C LEU A 169 28.51 20.60 15.59
N VAL A 170 27.92 19.78 16.44
CA VAL A 170 27.39 18.46 16.14
C VAL A 170 25.89 18.50 16.38
N TYR A 171 25.12 18.27 15.32
CA TYR A 171 23.67 18.15 15.37
C TYR A 171 23.33 16.67 15.48
N GLU A 172 22.67 16.30 16.57
CA GLU A 172 21.97 15.02 16.63
C GLU A 172 20.58 15.25 16.06
N THR A 173 20.27 14.53 14.99
CA THR A 173 19.03 14.69 14.24
C THR A 173 18.38 13.35 13.98
N THR A 174 17.07 13.36 13.79
CA THR A 174 16.30 12.22 13.31
C THR A 174 15.78 12.56 11.92
N MET A 175 16.21 11.79 10.92
CA MET A 175 15.66 11.87 9.58
C MET A 175 14.40 10.99 9.51
N VAL A 176 13.29 11.55 9.06
CA VAL A 176 12.04 10.83 8.80
C VAL A 176 11.71 10.94 7.32
N ALA A 177 11.34 9.82 6.69
CA ALA A 177 10.97 9.79 5.27
C ALA A 177 9.86 8.75 5.01
N GLY A 178 8.99 9.02 4.04
CA GLY A 178 7.97 8.06 3.61
C GLY A 178 6.71 8.72 3.07
N SER A 179 5.58 8.02 3.18
CA SER A 179 4.25 8.55 2.87
C SER A 179 3.80 9.46 4.01
N VAL A 180 3.75 10.77 3.75
CA VAL A 180 3.54 11.80 4.78
C VAL A 180 2.14 12.42 4.75
N GLY A 181 1.34 12.07 3.75
CA GLY A 181 -0.04 12.53 3.66
C GLY A 181 -0.65 12.28 2.28
N MET A 182 -1.79 12.90 2.04
CA MET A 182 -2.45 12.89 0.74
C MET A 182 -2.92 14.29 0.39
N THR A 183 -2.89 14.62 -0.90
CA THR A 183 -3.57 15.80 -1.44
C THR A 183 -4.94 15.38 -1.95
N ALA A 184 -5.98 16.01 -1.43
CA ALA A 184 -7.34 15.86 -1.93
C ALA A 184 -7.68 17.06 -2.82
N THR A 185 -8.18 16.81 -4.02
CA THR A 185 -8.57 17.83 -5.00
C THR A 185 -9.93 17.51 -5.60
N ALA A 186 -10.65 18.53 -6.05
CA ALA A 186 -11.84 18.34 -6.85
C ALA A 186 -11.45 17.90 -8.27
N ALA A 187 -12.13 16.88 -8.80
CA ALA A 187 -12.06 16.57 -10.22
C ALA A 187 -13.02 17.52 -10.98
N GLY A 188 -12.47 18.41 -11.81
CA GLY A 188 -13.24 19.38 -12.59
C GLY A 188 -13.81 20.54 -11.76
N ASP A 189 -14.91 21.16 -12.23
CA ASP A 189 -15.52 22.37 -11.65
C ASP A 189 -16.48 22.09 -10.47
N GLY A 190 -16.47 20.87 -9.92
CA GLY A 190 -17.33 20.49 -8.81
C GLY A 190 -16.79 20.90 -7.44
N ASP A 191 -17.66 21.07 -6.45
CA ASP A 191 -17.30 21.45 -5.07
C ASP A 191 -16.78 20.26 -4.22
N GLY A 192 -16.91 19.03 -4.71
CA GLY A 192 -16.52 17.81 -4.00
C GLY A 192 -15.07 17.40 -4.24
N LEU A 193 -14.32 17.12 -3.16
CA LEU A 193 -12.98 16.52 -3.24
C LEU A 193 -13.08 15.04 -3.64
N THR A 194 -12.84 14.74 -4.91
CA THR A 194 -13.04 13.41 -5.50
C THR A 194 -11.75 12.73 -5.98
N THR A 195 -10.64 13.47 -6.01
CA THR A 195 -9.32 12.95 -6.39
C THR A 195 -8.41 12.94 -5.16
N VAL A 196 -7.74 11.80 -4.94
CA VAL A 196 -6.74 11.64 -3.88
C VAL A 196 -5.40 11.28 -4.48
N GLN A 197 -4.35 12.00 -4.07
CA GLN A 197 -2.98 11.75 -4.50
C GLN A 197 -2.10 11.54 -3.27
N PRO A 198 -1.44 10.39 -3.10
CA PRO A 198 -0.48 10.17 -2.01
C PRO A 198 0.73 11.10 -2.18
N ARG A 199 1.27 11.59 -1.06
CA ARG A 199 2.44 12.47 -1.02
C ARG A 199 3.55 11.81 -0.21
N SER A 200 4.69 11.65 -0.85
CA SER A 200 5.93 11.25 -0.18
C SER A 200 6.76 12.48 0.16
N GLY A 201 7.44 12.43 1.29
CA GLY A 201 8.27 13.53 1.78
C GLY A 201 9.32 13.06 2.78
N TRP A 202 10.20 13.98 3.16
CA TRP A 202 11.18 13.76 4.20
C TRP A 202 11.47 15.06 4.96
N TRP A 203 11.92 14.93 6.20
CA TRP A 203 12.36 16.03 7.05
C TRP A 203 13.47 15.54 7.99
N MET A 204 14.33 16.47 8.42
CA MET A 204 15.25 16.26 9.53
C MET A 204 14.76 17.04 10.74
N LEU A 205 14.61 16.34 11.86
CA LEU A 205 14.25 16.90 13.15
C LEU A 205 15.55 17.06 13.96
N GLN A 206 15.80 18.25 14.51
CA GLN A 206 16.93 18.43 15.41
C GLN A 206 16.53 17.94 16.81
N ASP A 207 17.25 16.93 17.30
CA ASP A 207 17.04 16.34 18.62
C ASP A 207 17.90 17.05 19.67
N ALA A 208 19.18 17.29 19.34
CA ALA A 208 20.13 17.98 20.19
C ALA A 208 21.23 18.69 19.40
N LEU A 209 21.91 19.62 20.07
CA LEU A 209 23.04 20.37 19.52
C LEU A 209 24.18 20.36 20.54
N LYS A 210 25.37 19.93 20.10
CA LYS A 210 26.57 19.81 20.96
C LYS A 210 27.77 20.50 20.31
N PRO A 211 28.71 21.07 21.08
CA PRO A 211 30.00 21.48 20.54
C PRO A 211 30.83 20.29 20.08
N VAL A 212 31.67 20.46 19.07
CA VAL A 212 32.66 19.45 18.67
C VAL A 212 33.69 19.29 19.81
N GLY A 213 33.69 18.11 20.45
CA GLY A 213 34.67 17.74 21.49
C GLY A 213 34.15 17.72 22.94
N SER A 214 32.84 17.75 23.18
CA SER A 214 32.25 17.72 24.52
C SER A 214 32.06 16.31 25.15
N ASP A 215 32.65 15.26 24.58
CA ASP A 215 32.64 13.93 25.20
C ASP A 215 33.77 13.85 26.24
N GLY A 216 33.44 14.26 27.48
CA GLY A 216 34.25 14.12 28.68
C GLY A 216 33.44 13.52 29.81
#